data_AF-A0A920PSS1-F1
#
_entry.id   AF-A0A920PSS1-F1
#
_cell.length_a   1.000
_cell.length_b   1.000
_cell.length_c   1.000
_cell.angle_alpha   90.00
_cell.angle_beta   90.00
_cell.angle_gamma   90.00
#
_symmetry.space_group_name_H-M   'P 1'
#
loop_
_entity.id
_entity.type
_entity.pdbx_description
1 polymer ?
#
loop_
_entity_poly.entity_id
_entity_poly.type
_entity_poly.pdbx_seq_one_letter_code
_entity_poly.pdbx_strand_id
1 'polypeptide(L)'
;MLFDNGAHRRGMNFSRVIEVDPKANEIAWEYQGDPPLSFYSYNISSAERQPNGNTLICEGAPGRVFEVTPSGDMSGSMSVRSLWATPLRQVAAGSVTLSRVPCPPIAENHPAFKEKT
;
A
#
# COMPACT_ATOMS: atom_id res chain seq x y z
N MET A 1 -7.68 3.48 -6.05
CA MET A 1 -7.14 2.35 -5.28
C MET A 1 -7.42 2.57 -3.81
N LEU A 2 -7.86 1.53 -3.11
CA LEU A 2 -8.10 1.54 -1.67
C LEU A 2 -7.41 0.34 -1.03
N PHE A 3 -6.73 0.56 0.08
CA PHE A 3 -6.26 -0.52 0.95
C PHE A 3 -7.30 -0.70 2.06
N ASP A 4 -7.93 -1.87 2.12
CA ASP A 4 -8.88 -2.27 3.16
C ASP A 4 -8.13 -3.12 4.19
N ASN A 5 -7.81 -2.52 5.33
CA ASN A 5 -7.07 -3.18 6.43
C ASN A 5 -7.88 -4.30 7.10
N GLY A 6 -9.21 -4.25 7.03
CA GLY A 6 -10.08 -5.30 7.58
C GLY A 6 -10.01 -5.50 9.10
N ALA A 7 -9.38 -4.59 9.86
CA ALA A 7 -9.17 -4.71 11.31
C ALA A 7 -10.45 -4.85 12.16
N HIS A 8 -11.57 -4.35 11.63
CA HIS A 8 -12.89 -4.37 12.29
C HIS A 8 -13.94 -5.18 11.51
N ARG A 9 -13.50 -6.13 10.68
CA ARG A 9 -14.42 -6.98 9.91
C ARG A 9 -15.14 -7.94 10.85
N ARG A 10 -16.44 -8.20 10.58
CA ARG A 10 -17.17 -9.27 11.28
C ARG A 10 -16.68 -10.62 10.74
N GLY A 11 -15.75 -11.26 11.44
CA GLY A 11 -15.16 -12.55 11.05
C GLY A 11 -13.64 -12.55 11.15
N MET A 12 -12.98 -13.28 10.24
CA MET A 12 -11.52 -13.29 10.16
C MET A 12 -11.02 -11.93 9.64
N ASN A 13 -10.02 -11.37 10.32
CA ASN A 13 -9.36 -10.15 9.87
C ASN A 13 -8.32 -10.49 8.79
N PHE A 14 -8.43 -9.83 7.65
CA PHE A 14 -7.48 -9.91 6.55
C PHE A 14 -7.44 -8.56 5.85
N SER A 15 -6.33 -8.27 5.19
CA SER A 15 -6.20 -7.08 4.38
C SER A 15 -6.41 -7.41 2.92
N ARG A 16 -6.94 -6.46 2.16
CA ARG A 16 -7.07 -6.55 0.71
C ARG A 16 -6.84 -5.20 0.08
N VAL A 17 -6.39 -5.22 -1.16
CA VAL A 17 -6.30 -4.02 -1.99
C VAL A 17 -7.38 -4.10 -3.04
N ILE A 18 -8.19 -3.06 -3.15
CA ILE A 18 -9.27 -3.01 -4.12
C ILE A 18 -9.14 -1.79 -5.03
N GLU A 19 -9.48 -2.01 -6.29
CA GLU A 19 -9.76 -0.97 -7.27
C GLU A 19 -11.27 -0.91 -7.46
N VAL A 20 -11.86 0.25 -7.18
CA VAL A 20 -13.31 0.45 -7.31
C VAL A 20 -13.54 1.32 -8.53
N ASP A 21 -14.45 0.89 -9.41
CA ASP A 21 -15.01 1.74 -10.45
C ASP A 21 -16.24 2.46 -9.89
N PRO A 22 -16.15 3.77 -9.59
CA PRO A 22 -17.27 4.52 -9.02
C PRO A 22 -18.43 4.71 -10.00
N LYS A 23 -18.21 4.53 -11.31
CA LYS A 23 -19.27 4.67 -12.33
C LYS A 23 -20.11 3.40 -12.43
N ALA A 24 -19.45 2.25 -12.41
CA ALA A 24 -20.11 0.95 -12.41
C ALA A 24 -20.59 0.53 -11.01
N ASN A 25 -20.08 1.16 -9.95
CA ASN A 25 -20.29 0.75 -8.55
C ASN A 25 -19.84 -0.70 -8.31
N GLU A 26 -18.72 -1.08 -8.91
CA GLU A 26 -18.17 -2.44 -8.90
C GLU A 26 -16.69 -2.43 -8.48
N ILE A 27 -16.19 -3.58 -8.04
CA ILE A 27 -14.76 -3.80 -7.78
C ILE A 27 -14.13 -4.24 -9.11
N ALA A 28 -13.35 -3.37 -9.73
CA ALA A 28 -12.68 -3.64 -10.99
C ALA A 28 -11.49 -4.58 -10.82
N TRP A 29 -10.85 -4.56 -9.65
CA TRP A 29 -9.72 -5.42 -9.32
C TRP A 29 -9.59 -5.61 -7.81
N GLU A 30 -9.19 -6.80 -7.38
CA GLU A 30 -8.94 -7.13 -5.98
C GLU A 30 -7.66 -7.96 -5.85
N TYR A 31 -6.85 -7.61 -4.85
CA TYR A 31 -5.72 -8.41 -4.42
C TYR A 31 -5.88 -8.79 -2.96
N GLN A 32 -5.77 -10.09 -2.71
CA GLN A 32 -5.83 -10.71 -1.39
C GLN A 32 -4.68 -11.70 -1.29
N GLY A 33 -4.08 -11.82 -0.09
CA GLY A 33 -3.10 -12.87 0.15
C GLY A 33 -3.75 -14.26 0.14
N ASP A 34 -3.04 -15.25 -0.38
CA ASP A 34 -3.41 -16.66 -0.28
C ASP A 34 -2.27 -17.42 0.43
N PRO A 35 -2.42 -17.82 1.70
CA PRO A 35 -3.61 -17.70 2.55
C PRO A 35 -3.88 -16.25 3.03
N PRO A 36 -5.11 -15.87 3.45
CA PRO A 36 -5.45 -14.49 3.84
C PRO A 36 -4.59 -13.89 4.96
N LEU A 37 -4.04 -14.74 5.84
CA LEU A 37 -3.13 -14.34 6.92
C LEU A 37 -1.72 -13.96 6.41
N SER A 38 -1.37 -14.31 5.17
CA SER A 38 -0.06 -13.96 4.58
C SER A 38 0.06 -12.47 4.25
N PHE A 39 -1.07 -11.77 4.21
CA PHE A 39 -1.19 -10.36 3.89
C PHE A 39 -2.21 -9.69 4.80
N TYR A 40 -1.71 -9.15 5.92
CA TYR A 40 -2.56 -8.51 6.91
C TYR A 40 -1.83 -7.37 7.63
N SER A 41 -2.38 -6.16 7.50
CA SER A 41 -1.92 -4.97 8.21
C SER A 41 -3.06 -4.39 9.04
N TYR A 42 -2.97 -4.51 10.36
CA TYR A 42 -3.98 -3.97 11.28
C TYR A 42 -4.15 -2.44 11.14
N ASN A 43 -3.07 -1.72 10.86
CA ASN A 43 -3.05 -0.28 10.70
C ASN A 43 -1.97 0.15 9.69
N ILE A 44 -2.10 1.37 9.16
CA ILE A 44 -1.10 2.08 8.33
C ILE A 44 -0.65 1.24 7.13
N SER A 45 -1.28 1.47 5.98
CA SER A 45 -0.94 0.79 4.73
C SER A 45 -1.42 1.61 3.55
N SER A 46 -0.84 1.36 2.39
CA SER A 46 -1.21 2.05 1.16
C SER A 46 -1.06 1.13 -0.04
N ALA A 47 -1.73 1.49 -1.14
CA ALA A 47 -1.58 0.83 -2.41
C ALA A 47 -1.74 1.85 -3.54
N GLU A 48 -0.86 1.78 -4.53
CA GLU A 48 -0.82 2.70 -5.65
C GLU A 48 -0.56 1.96 -6.95
N ARG A 49 -1.34 2.28 -7.98
CA ARG A 49 -1.11 1.79 -9.35
C ARG A 49 0.03 2.58 -9.97
N GLN A 50 1.09 1.89 -10.35
CA GLN A 50 2.26 2.46 -10.99
C GLN A 50 2.02 2.68 -12.50
N PRO A 51 2.77 3.59 -13.15
CA PRO A 51 2.63 3.86 -14.59
C PRO A 51 2.90 2.65 -15.49
N ASN A 52 3.62 1.64 -15.00
CA ASN A 52 3.88 0.38 -15.69
C ASN A 52 2.69 -0.60 -15.63
N GLY A 53 1.61 -0.27 -14.92
CA GLY A 53 0.44 -1.12 -14.73
C GLY A 53 0.50 -2.02 -13.49
N ASN A 54 1.65 -2.15 -12.82
CA ASN A 54 1.77 -2.89 -11.56
C ASN A 54 1.15 -2.09 -10.41
N THR A 55 0.76 -2.77 -9.34
CA THR A 55 0.35 -2.13 -8.09
C THR A 55 1.47 -2.25 -7.07
N LEU A 56 1.97 -1.11 -6.61
CA LEU A 56 2.87 -1.04 -5.46
C LEU A 56 2.02 -1.08 -4.18
N ILE A 57 2.29 -2.04 -3.31
CA ILE A 57 1.57 -2.26 -2.06
C ILE A 57 2.53 -2.07 -0.89
N CYS A 58 2.13 -1.23 0.06
CA CYS A 58 2.86 -0.94 1.29
C CYS A 58 2.09 -1.50 2.49
N GLU A 59 2.64 -2.54 3.10
CA GLU A 59 2.12 -3.22 4.27
C GLU A 59 2.85 -2.73 5.52
N GLY A 60 2.25 -1.80 6.27
CA GLY A 60 2.97 -1.09 7.33
C GLY A 60 3.15 -1.87 8.63
N ALA A 61 2.23 -2.74 9.03
CA ALA A 61 2.34 -3.49 10.29
C ALA A 61 3.56 -4.44 10.32
N PRO A 62 3.79 -5.31 9.31
CA PRO A 62 5.02 -6.08 9.22
C PRO A 62 6.21 -5.30 8.61
N GLY A 63 5.96 -4.16 7.96
CA GLY A 63 7.01 -3.36 7.32
C GLY A 63 7.50 -4.00 6.01
N ARG A 64 6.59 -4.28 5.09
CA ARG A 64 6.90 -4.88 3.78
C ARG A 64 6.34 -4.03 2.66
N VAL A 65 7.09 -3.90 1.57
CA VAL A 65 6.64 -3.24 0.34
C VAL A 65 6.85 -4.20 -0.81
N PHE A 66 5.85 -4.39 -1.66
CA PHE A 66 5.94 -5.32 -2.77
C PHE A 66 5.11 -4.85 -3.97
N GLU A 67 5.51 -5.27 -5.16
CA GLU A 67 4.79 -4.98 -6.39
C GLU A 67 4.04 -6.21 -6.85
N VAL A 68 2.79 -6.01 -7.27
CA VAL A 68 1.94 -7.04 -7.87
C VAL A 68 1.55 -6.66 -9.28
N THR A 69 1.53 -7.63 -10.18
CA THR A 69 1.04 -7.45 -11.55
C THR A 69 -0.49 -7.31 -11.56
N PRO A 70 -1.09 -6.83 -12.66
CA PRO A 70 -2.54 -6.89 -12.85
C PRO A 70 -3.13 -8.31 -12.73
N SER A 71 -2.35 -9.35 -13.05
CA SER A 71 -2.75 -10.76 -12.88
C SER A 71 -2.78 -11.23 -11.43
N GLY A 72 -2.29 -10.43 -10.48
CA GLY A 72 -2.21 -10.79 -9.06
C GLY A 72 -0.92 -11.50 -8.67
N ASP A 73 0.02 -11.65 -9.60
CA ASP A 73 1.33 -12.27 -9.32
C ASP A 73 2.26 -11.27 -8.65
N MET A 74 2.96 -11.71 -7.61
CA MET A 74 3.97 -10.88 -6.95
C MET A 74 5.21 -10.78 -7.85
N SER A 75 5.48 -9.59 -8.38
CA SER A 75 6.66 -9.34 -9.23
C SER A 75 7.94 -9.16 -8.41
N GLY A 76 7.83 -8.77 -7.13
CA GLY A 76 8.98 -8.63 -6.23
C GLY A 76 8.57 -8.06 -4.88
N SER A 77 9.34 -8.39 -3.83
CA SER A 77 9.10 -7.92 -2.46
C SER A 77 10.36 -7.38 -1.81
N MET A 78 10.25 -6.26 -1.11
CA MET A 78 11.29 -5.66 -0.29
C MET A 78 10.81 -5.54 1.16
N SER A 79 11.63 -6.02 2.10
CA SER A 79 11.38 -5.80 3.54
C SER A 79 11.92 -4.45 3.96
N VAL A 80 11.06 -3.59 4.49
CA VAL A 80 11.45 -2.31 5.08
C VAL A 80 11.77 -2.55 6.54
N ARG A 81 13.06 -2.62 6.87
CA ARG A 81 13.49 -2.67 8.28
C ARG A 81 13.04 -1.37 8.96
N SER A 82 12.31 -1.51 10.05
CA SER A 82 11.87 -0.43 10.94
C SER A 82 12.93 0.67 11.09
N LEU A 83 12.54 1.91 10.78
CA LEU A 83 13.31 3.12 11.12
C LEU A 83 12.96 3.64 12.53
N TRP A 84 12.03 2.99 13.25
CA TRP A 84 11.59 3.43 14.58
C TRP A 84 12.44 2.86 15.73
N ALA A 85 13.39 1.96 15.44
CA ALA A 85 14.23 1.29 16.43
C ALA A 85 15.75 1.54 16.28
N THR A 86 16.19 2.43 15.38
CA THR A 86 17.62 2.71 15.20
C THR A 86 17.97 4.06 15.82
N PRO A 87 18.74 4.13 16.94
CA PRO A 87 19.33 5.41 17.33
C PRO A 87 20.20 5.90 16.16
N LEU A 88 20.12 7.20 15.86
CA LEU A 88 20.85 7.87 14.78
C LEU A 88 22.35 7.54 14.87
N ARG A 89 22.78 6.47 14.21
CA ARG A 89 24.19 6.18 13.99
C ARG A 89 24.40 6.23 12.49
N GLN A 90 25.09 7.31 12.10
CA GLN A 90 25.61 7.60 10.77
C GLN A 90 25.88 6.32 9.97
N VAL A 91 25.05 6.03 8.97
CA VAL A 91 25.35 4.97 8.01
C VAL A 91 26.37 5.55 7.03
N ALA A 92 27.59 5.02 7.10
CA ALA A 92 28.67 5.33 6.18
C ALA A 92 28.30 4.91 4.74
N ALA A 93 28.83 5.68 3.79
CA ALA A 93 28.65 5.60 2.35
C ALA A 93 28.50 4.17 1.78
N GLY A 94 27.31 3.89 1.24
CA GLY A 94 26.99 2.76 0.38
C GLY A 94 25.54 2.93 -0.06
N SER A 95 25.29 3.00 -1.37
CA SER A 95 24.03 3.43 -1.98
C SER A 95 22.79 2.73 -1.43
N VAL A 96 22.20 3.28 -0.38
CA VAL A 96 20.80 3.10 -0.03
C VAL A 96 20.08 4.23 -0.73
N THR A 97 19.46 3.95 -1.87
CA THR A 97 18.46 4.86 -2.43
C THR A 97 17.31 4.85 -1.44
N LEU A 98 17.32 5.83 -0.54
CA LEU A 98 16.23 6.13 0.36
C LEU A 98 15.08 6.64 -0.52
N SER A 99 14.29 5.75 -1.11
CA SER A 99 12.96 6.12 -1.56
C SER A 99 12.16 6.39 -0.29
N ARG A 100 12.26 7.62 0.22
CA ARG A 100 11.08 8.25 0.82
C ARG A 100 9.98 7.97 -0.19
N VAL A 101 9.00 7.16 0.19
CA VAL A 101 7.67 7.26 -0.41
C VAL A 101 7.03 8.38 0.39
N PRO A 102 7.25 9.67 0.05
CA PRO A 102 6.38 10.67 0.62
C PRO A 102 4.97 10.26 0.20
N CYS A 103 4.02 10.31 1.12
CA CYS A 103 2.65 10.54 0.71
C CYS A 103 2.72 11.79 -0.19
N PRO A 104 2.49 11.69 -1.52
CA PRO A 104 2.53 12.87 -2.34
C PRO A 104 1.50 13.84 -1.76
N PRO A 105 1.85 15.12 -1.51
CA PRO A 105 0.86 16.07 -1.04
C PRO A 105 -0.28 16.05 -2.06
N ILE A 106 -1.51 15.85 -1.56
CA ILE A 106 -2.70 15.87 -2.40
C ILE A 106 -2.66 17.23 -3.12
N ALA A 107 -2.56 17.21 -4.45
CA ALA A 107 -2.49 18.44 -5.23
C ALA A 107 -3.67 19.35 -4.86
N GLU A 108 -3.45 20.65 -4.70
CA GLU A 108 -4.50 21.61 -4.31
C GLU A 108 -5.72 21.57 -5.27
N ASN A 109 -5.49 21.10 -6.50
CA ASN A 109 -6.51 20.92 -7.53
C ASN A 109 -7.21 19.54 -7.51
N HIS A 110 -6.94 18.70 -6.51
CA HIS A 110 -7.52 17.37 -6.41
C HIS A 110 -9.05 17.46 -6.23
N PRO A 111 -9.84 16.67 -6.98
CA PRO A 111 -11.30 16.76 -6.98
C PRO A 111 -11.94 16.57 -5.59
N ALA A 112 -11.23 15.96 -4.64
CA ALA A 112 -11.67 15.85 -3.24
C ALA A 112 -11.76 17.19 -2.48
N PHE A 113 -11.21 18.29 -3.00
CA PHE A 113 -11.27 19.62 -2.38
C PHE A 113 -12.32 20.56 -3.01
N LYS A 114 -13.10 20.10 -4.00
CA LYS A 114 -14.00 20.97 -4.79
C LYS A 114 -15.42 21.13 -4.23
N GLU A 115 -15.69 20.79 -2.98
CA GLU A 115 -17.02 21.00 -2.38
C GLU A 115 -16.93 21.62 -0.97
N LYS A 116 -16.60 22.92 -0.92
CA LYS A 116 -17.01 23.82 0.16
C LYS A 116 -17.14 25.24 -0.40
N THR A 117 -18.32 25.56 -0.94
CA THR A 117 -18.83 26.93 -0.99
C THR A 117 -20.14 26.97 -0.21
#